data_AF-A0A354H211-F1
#
_entry.id   AF-A0A354H211-F1
#
_cell.length_a   1.000
_cell.length_b   1.000
_cell.length_c   1.000
_cell.angle_alpha   90.00
_cell.angle_beta   90.00
_cell.angle_gamma   90.00
#
_symmetry.space_group_name_H-M   'P 1'
#
loop_
_entity.id
_entity.type
_entity.pdbx_description
1 polymer ?
#
loop_
_entity_poly.entity_id
_entity_poly.type
_entity_poly.pdbx_seq_one_letter_code
_entity_poly.pdbx_strand_id
1 'polypeptide(L)'
;GEELSFIEFDYGNAVITDESRKKITTIGKALYERPALKLDIEGYVDPENDKAGLKKEELNRRIKAQKLKKMLSKGGEQVALEQIQLTPQEYEQYLKQTYDAGKFTKPRNFVGIAKKLPAADMEKLLLNNIEVTDSDLRQLAEQRAQNVKELLLQPGNVDASRVFIVEPKTLSPEKKEKVKYSRVNFKLK
;
A
#
# COMPACT_ATOMS: atom_id res chain seq x y z
N GLY A 1 -11.89 24.55 -4.33
CA GLY A 1 -10.86 24.63 -5.39
C GLY A 1 -9.66 23.75 -5.08
N GLU A 2 -9.12 23.76 -3.85
CA GLU A 2 -7.95 22.95 -3.47
C GLU A 2 -8.24 21.45 -3.24
N GLU A 3 -9.47 21.09 -2.87
CA GLU A 3 -9.81 19.70 -2.53
C GLU A 3 -9.72 18.73 -3.72
N LEU A 4 -9.71 19.24 -4.96
CA LEU A 4 -9.52 18.46 -6.18
C LEU A 4 -8.05 18.45 -6.66
N SER A 5 -7.12 19.05 -5.91
CA SER A 5 -5.70 19.14 -6.30
C SER A 5 -4.87 17.93 -5.83
N PHE A 6 -5.45 17.03 -5.04
CA PHE A 6 -4.81 15.80 -4.60
C PHE A 6 -5.83 14.73 -4.20
N ILE A 7 -5.35 13.50 -4.02
CA ILE A 7 -6.04 12.45 -3.26
C ILE A 7 -5.08 11.80 -2.27
N GLU A 8 -5.58 11.43 -1.10
CA GLU A 8 -4.81 10.78 -0.05
C GLU A 8 -4.95 9.26 -0.10
N PHE A 9 -3.90 8.60 0.36
CA PHE A 9 -3.82 7.15 0.51
C PHE A 9 -3.53 6.79 1.96
N ASP A 10 -3.90 5.56 2.34
CA ASP A 10 -3.42 4.96 3.56
C ASP A 10 -1.94 4.57 3.45
N TYR A 11 -1.27 4.59 4.59
CA TYR A 11 0.16 4.36 4.66
C TYR A 11 0.53 2.95 4.17
N GLY A 12 1.50 2.87 3.26
CA GLY A 12 2.00 1.65 2.65
C GLY A 12 1.05 1.04 1.60
N ASN A 13 -0.01 1.76 1.20
CA ASN A 13 -1.04 1.22 0.33
C ASN A 13 -1.34 2.14 -0.88
N ALA A 14 -1.78 1.55 -1.99
CA ALA A 14 -2.15 2.22 -3.24
C ALA A 14 -3.64 2.04 -3.61
N VAL A 15 -4.46 1.51 -2.71
CA VAL A 15 -5.91 1.33 -2.89
C VAL A 15 -6.60 2.68 -2.87
N ILE A 16 -7.44 2.90 -3.87
CA ILE A 16 -8.28 4.09 -3.99
C ILE A 16 -9.54 3.88 -3.17
N THR A 17 -9.73 4.70 -2.14
CA THR A 17 -10.94 4.72 -1.31
C THR A 17 -12.16 5.21 -2.11
N ASP A 18 -13.36 4.93 -1.62
CA ASP A 18 -14.60 5.41 -2.25
C ASP A 18 -14.70 6.94 -2.28
N GLU A 19 -14.15 7.62 -1.27
CA GLU A 19 -14.05 9.08 -1.25
C GLU A 19 -13.14 9.59 -2.37
N SER A 20 -11.92 9.03 -2.47
CA SER A 20 -10.96 9.39 -3.52
C SER A 20 -11.50 9.06 -4.91
N ARG A 21 -12.26 7.96 -5.06
CA ARG A 21 -12.94 7.60 -6.33
C ARG A 21 -13.90 8.70 -6.79
N LYS A 22 -14.70 9.27 -5.88
CA LYS A 22 -15.63 10.38 -6.22
C LYS A 22 -14.87 11.63 -6.67
N LYS A 23 -13.76 11.96 -6.01
CA LYS A 23 -12.87 13.07 -6.40
C LYS A 23 -12.29 12.84 -7.81
N ILE A 24 -11.77 11.64 -8.08
CA ILE A 24 -11.23 11.26 -9.39
C ILE A 24 -12.29 11.34 -10.49
N THR A 25 -13.52 10.84 -10.25
CA THR A 25 -14.63 10.96 -11.20
C THR A 25 -14.95 12.42 -11.53
N THR A 26 -14.90 13.30 -10.53
CA THR A 26 -15.15 14.74 -10.71
C THR A 26 -14.06 15.40 -11.57
N ILE A 27 -12.79 15.03 -11.36
CA ILE A 27 -11.66 15.48 -12.18
C ILE A 27 -11.81 14.98 -13.63
N GLY A 28 -12.14 13.70 -13.82
CA GLY A 28 -12.40 13.12 -15.14
C GLY A 28 -13.50 13.84 -15.90
N LYS A 29 -14.59 14.20 -15.22
CA LYS A 29 -15.68 15.02 -15.81
C LYS A 29 -15.20 16.39 -16.24
N ALA A 30 -14.42 17.09 -15.40
CA ALA A 30 -13.86 18.40 -15.74
C ALA A 30 -12.91 18.34 -16.95
N LEU A 31 -12.12 17.26 -17.09
CA LEU A 31 -11.29 17.02 -18.26
C LEU A 31 -12.12 16.76 -19.51
N TYR A 32 -13.21 15.99 -19.41
CA TYR A 32 -14.12 15.76 -20.53
C TYR A 32 -14.78 17.07 -21.01
N GLU A 33 -15.31 17.87 -20.10
CA GLU A 33 -15.99 19.14 -20.42
C GLU A 33 -15.04 20.21 -20.97
N ARG A 34 -13.73 20.09 -20.71
CA ARG A 34 -12.71 21.04 -21.16
C ARG A 34 -11.62 20.32 -21.95
N PRO A 35 -11.85 19.99 -23.23
CA PRO A 35 -10.92 19.20 -24.05
C PRO A 35 -9.50 19.79 -24.19
N ALA A 36 -9.36 21.10 -24.03
CA ALA A 36 -8.07 21.80 -24.09
C ALA A 36 -7.16 21.50 -22.87
N LEU A 37 -7.72 21.05 -21.74
CA LEU A 37 -6.93 20.81 -20.53
C LEU A 37 -6.15 19.50 -20.61
N LYS A 38 -4.95 19.51 -20.03
CA LYS A 38 -4.14 18.32 -19.73
C LYS A 38 -3.97 18.18 -18.21
N LEU A 39 -3.72 16.96 -17.76
CA LEU A 39 -3.52 16.63 -16.36
C LEU A 39 -2.18 15.92 -16.17
N ASP A 40 -1.31 16.51 -15.36
CA ASP A 40 -0.18 15.80 -14.77
C ASP A 40 -0.61 15.19 -13.43
N ILE A 41 -0.09 13.99 -13.16
CA ILE A 41 -0.29 13.20 -11.95
C ILE A 41 1.09 12.92 -11.37
N GLU A 42 1.29 13.31 -10.12
CA GLU A 42 2.54 13.06 -9.39
C GLU A 42 2.23 12.26 -8.13
N GLY A 43 2.79 11.05 -8.02
CA GLY A 43 2.64 10.19 -6.85
C GLY A 43 3.69 10.48 -5.80
N TYR A 44 3.29 10.46 -4.52
CA TYR A 44 4.17 10.76 -3.39
C TYR A 44 4.01 9.75 -2.25
N VAL A 45 4.99 9.78 -1.35
CA VAL A 45 5.02 9.00 -0.12
C VAL A 45 5.35 9.85 1.10
N ASP A 46 4.90 9.37 2.25
CA ASP A 46 5.44 9.66 3.56
C ASP A 46 6.57 8.64 3.88
N PRO A 47 7.85 9.02 3.85
CA PRO A 47 8.95 8.05 3.94
C PRO A 47 8.97 7.27 5.26
N GLU A 48 8.46 7.83 6.35
CA GLU A 48 8.42 7.13 7.65
C GLU A 48 7.18 6.25 7.75
N ASN A 49 6.01 6.84 7.51
CA ASN A 49 4.75 6.13 7.69
C ASN A 49 4.48 5.10 6.59
N ASP A 50 4.80 5.40 5.33
CA ASP A 50 4.66 4.43 4.24
C ASP A 50 5.64 3.27 4.39
N LYS A 51 6.84 3.52 4.93
CA LYS A 51 7.80 2.44 5.23
C LYS A 51 7.26 1.51 6.31
N ALA A 52 6.67 2.05 7.37
CA ALA A 52 6.00 1.25 8.38
C ALA A 52 4.77 0.50 7.82
N GLY A 53 4.00 1.15 6.95
CA GLY A 53 2.86 0.54 6.25
C GLY A 53 3.27 -0.63 5.36
N LEU A 54 4.30 -0.46 4.52
CA LEU A 54 4.83 -1.51 3.65
C LEU A 54 5.35 -2.72 4.44
N LYS A 55 6.00 -2.49 5.59
CA LYS A 55 6.40 -3.58 6.48
C LYS A 55 5.20 -4.37 7.01
N LYS A 56 4.11 -3.68 7.39
CA LYS A 56 2.88 -4.31 7.87
C LYS A 56 2.19 -5.10 6.76
N GLU A 57 2.09 -4.54 5.56
CA GLU A 57 1.52 -5.23 4.39
C GLU A 57 2.33 -6.48 4.03
N GLU A 58 3.66 -6.38 4.03
CA GLU A 58 4.52 -7.53 3.78
C GLU A 58 4.38 -8.62 4.86
N LEU A 59 4.28 -8.23 6.13
CA LEU A 59 4.00 -9.17 7.20
C LEU A 59 2.64 -9.86 7.00
N ASN A 60 1.58 -9.08 6.73
CA ASN A 60 0.25 -9.61 6.47
C ASN A 60 0.25 -10.59 5.29
N ARG A 61 0.96 -10.27 4.21
CA ARG A 61 1.15 -11.16 3.04
C ARG A 61 1.79 -12.49 3.46
N ARG A 62 2.86 -12.46 4.26
CA ARG A 62 3.53 -13.68 4.77
C ARG A 62 2.61 -14.52 5.65
N ILE A 63 1.82 -13.89 6.51
CA ILE A 63 0.85 -14.58 7.39
C ILE A 63 -0.24 -15.25 6.54
N LYS A 64 -0.83 -14.53 5.57
CA LYS A 64 -1.83 -15.09 4.65
C LYS A 64 -1.26 -16.22 3.81
N ALA A 65 0.01 -16.13 3.39
CA ALA A 65 0.69 -17.22 2.69
C ALA A 65 0.83 -18.50 3.54
N GLN A 66 1.04 -18.39 4.86
CA GLN A 66 1.00 -19.56 5.75
C GLN A 66 -0.39 -20.20 5.79
N LYS A 67 -1.47 -19.38 5.83
CA LYS A 67 -2.84 -19.88 5.74
C LYS A 67 -3.10 -20.59 4.42
N LEU A 68 -2.73 -19.97 3.30
CA LEU A 68 -2.88 -20.56 1.97
C LEU A 68 -2.16 -21.90 1.87
N LYS A 69 -0.89 -21.95 2.29
CA LYS A 69 -0.09 -23.17 2.29
C LYS A 69 -0.76 -24.30 3.09
N LYS A 70 -1.32 -23.98 4.26
CA LYS A 70 -2.05 -24.96 5.08
C LYS A 70 -3.35 -25.41 4.42
N MET A 71 -4.10 -24.53 3.77
CA MET A 71 -5.31 -24.88 3.01
C MET A 71 -4.99 -25.83 1.85
N LEU A 72 -3.98 -25.49 1.05
CA LEU A 72 -3.53 -26.32 -0.08
C LEU A 72 -3.04 -27.70 0.36
N SER A 73 -2.31 -27.78 1.49
CA SER A 73 -1.86 -29.07 2.04
C SER A 73 -3.01 -30.00 2.48
N LYS A 74 -4.22 -29.46 2.62
CA LYS A 74 -5.44 -30.20 2.96
C LYS A 74 -6.34 -30.46 1.75
N GLY A 75 -5.85 -30.21 0.53
CA GLY A 75 -6.63 -30.37 -0.71
C GLY A 75 -7.61 -29.24 -1.01
N GLY A 76 -7.45 -28.08 -0.37
CA GLY A 76 -8.25 -26.89 -0.67
C GLY A 76 -7.87 -26.22 -2.01
N GLU A 77 -8.71 -25.29 -2.46
CA GLU A 77 -8.50 -24.54 -3.70
C GLU A 77 -7.41 -23.46 -3.57
N GLN A 78 -6.76 -23.17 -4.69
CA GLN A 78 -5.86 -22.04 -4.81
C GLN A 78 -6.67 -20.75 -4.98
N VAL A 79 -6.54 -19.85 -4.00
CA VAL A 79 -7.16 -18.52 -4.01
C VAL A 79 -6.10 -17.43 -3.95
N ALA A 80 -6.43 -16.23 -4.45
CA ALA A 80 -5.55 -15.08 -4.37
C ALA A 80 -5.32 -14.66 -2.91
N LEU A 81 -4.11 -14.20 -2.56
CA LEU A 81 -3.76 -13.84 -1.17
C LEU A 81 -4.66 -12.71 -0.64
N GLU A 82 -5.08 -11.81 -1.50
CA GLU A 82 -5.93 -10.66 -1.17
C GLU A 82 -7.30 -11.12 -0.65
N GLN A 83 -7.81 -12.25 -1.15
CA GLN A 83 -9.11 -12.83 -0.77
C GLN A 83 -9.04 -13.62 0.55
N ILE A 84 -7.84 -13.91 1.05
CA ILE A 84 -7.67 -14.64 2.30
C ILE A 84 -7.98 -13.71 3.48
N GLN A 85 -9.05 -14.06 4.19
CA GLN A 85 -9.44 -13.44 5.44
C GLN A 85 -8.81 -14.19 6.63
N LEU A 86 -8.55 -13.49 7.72
CA LEU A 86 -8.00 -14.05 8.95
C LEU A 86 -8.91 -13.65 10.11
N THR A 87 -9.41 -14.61 10.86
CA THR A 87 -9.97 -14.32 12.19
C THR A 87 -8.85 -13.94 13.17
N PRO A 88 -9.13 -13.29 14.31
CA PRO A 88 -8.12 -12.99 15.31
C PRO A 88 -7.33 -14.23 15.78
N GLN A 89 -8.02 -15.36 15.96
CA GLN A 89 -7.39 -16.62 16.37
C GLN A 89 -6.51 -17.20 15.26
N GLU A 90 -6.96 -17.13 14.00
CA GLU A 90 -6.15 -17.54 12.86
C GLU A 90 -4.92 -16.65 12.69
N TYR A 91 -5.08 -15.34 12.89
CA TYR A 91 -3.98 -14.39 12.81
C TYR A 91 -2.86 -14.78 13.76
N GLU A 92 -3.15 -15.01 15.05
CA GLU A 92 -2.12 -15.43 16.01
C GLU A 92 -1.47 -16.77 15.64
N GLN A 93 -2.27 -17.74 15.18
CA GLN A 93 -1.76 -19.05 14.76
C GLN A 93 -0.78 -18.92 13.58
N TYR A 94 -1.13 -18.14 12.56
CA TYR A 94 -0.31 -17.99 11.34
C TYR A 94 0.82 -16.97 11.53
N LEU A 95 0.68 -16.00 12.43
CA LEU A 95 1.77 -15.15 12.90
C LEU A 95 2.86 -16.00 13.56
N LYS A 96 2.48 -16.91 14.46
CA LYS A 96 3.44 -17.84 15.08
C LYS A 96 4.15 -18.70 14.04
N GLN A 97 3.43 -19.23 13.05
CA GLN A 97 4.06 -20.00 11.96
C GLN A 97 5.02 -19.15 11.11
N THR A 98 4.66 -17.89 10.86
CA THR A 98 5.52 -16.92 10.14
C THR A 98 6.78 -16.61 10.93
N TYR A 99 6.65 -16.39 12.25
CA TYR A 99 7.77 -16.21 13.18
C TYR A 99 8.68 -17.44 13.21
N ASP A 100 8.08 -18.64 13.30
CA ASP A 100 8.81 -19.89 13.36
C ASP A 100 9.60 -20.17 12.06
N ALA A 101 9.02 -19.84 10.91
CA ALA A 101 9.66 -19.96 9.60
C ALA A 101 10.67 -18.83 9.29
N GLY A 102 10.66 -17.75 10.06
CA GLY A 102 11.52 -16.59 9.86
C GLY A 102 13.00 -16.90 10.07
N LYS A 103 13.85 -16.38 9.17
CA LYS A 103 15.31 -16.53 9.21
C LYS A 103 15.95 -15.32 9.88
N PHE A 104 15.87 -15.26 11.21
CA PHE A 104 16.52 -14.23 12.02
C PHE A 104 16.85 -14.78 13.41
N THR A 105 17.70 -14.07 14.14
CA THR A 105 18.11 -14.45 15.50
C THR A 105 16.93 -14.31 16.47
N LYS A 106 16.38 -15.45 16.91
CA LYS A 106 15.26 -15.50 17.86
C LYS A 106 15.77 -15.31 19.29
N PRO A 107 15.15 -14.45 20.11
CA PRO A 107 15.50 -14.32 21.52
C PRO A 107 15.40 -15.65 22.25
N ARG A 108 16.43 -15.99 23.02
CA ARG A 108 16.51 -17.20 23.84
C ARG A 108 16.57 -16.81 25.32
N ASN A 109 15.98 -17.64 26.18
CA ASN A 109 16.13 -17.49 27.62
C ASN A 109 17.54 -17.89 28.08
N PHE A 110 17.88 -17.62 29.35
CA PHE A 110 19.18 -17.93 29.96
C PHE A 110 19.64 -19.40 29.82
N VAL A 111 18.71 -20.34 29.53
CA VAL A 111 18.98 -21.78 29.33
C VAL A 111 19.04 -22.17 27.83
N GLY A 112 19.05 -21.20 26.91
CA GLY A 112 19.15 -21.45 25.46
C GLY A 112 17.85 -21.88 24.77
N ILE A 113 16.74 -22.01 25.50
CA ILE A 113 15.41 -22.34 24.95
C ILE A 113 14.75 -21.08 24.36
N ALA A 114 14.11 -21.21 23.20
CA ALA A 114 13.32 -20.13 22.61
C ALA A 114 12.21 -19.69 23.57
N LYS A 115 12.17 -18.40 23.91
CA LYS A 115 11.15 -17.85 24.82
C LYS A 115 9.77 -18.01 24.18
N LYS A 116 8.75 -18.41 24.96
CA LYS A 116 7.36 -18.27 24.54
C LYS A 116 7.06 -16.76 24.50
N LEU A 117 7.02 -16.20 23.29
CA LEU A 117 6.78 -14.78 23.08
C LEU A 117 5.28 -14.51 22.86
N PRO A 118 4.74 -13.45 23.48
CA PRO A 118 3.43 -12.89 23.11
C PRO A 118 3.36 -12.55 21.61
N ALA A 119 2.15 -12.53 21.05
CA ALA A 119 1.91 -12.21 19.63
C ALA A 119 2.54 -10.86 19.23
N ALA A 120 2.34 -9.82 20.05
CA ALA A 120 2.89 -8.49 19.80
C ALA A 120 4.43 -8.46 19.70
N ASP A 121 5.13 -9.26 20.52
CA ASP A 121 6.59 -9.33 20.47
C ASP A 121 7.08 -10.06 19.22
N MET A 122 6.39 -11.12 18.79
CA MET A 122 6.69 -11.82 17.53
C MET A 122 6.49 -10.90 16.33
N GLU A 123 5.38 -10.15 16.30
CA GLU A 123 5.08 -9.16 15.26
C GLU A 123 6.17 -8.08 15.19
N LYS A 124 6.55 -7.50 16.33
CA LYS A 124 7.61 -6.49 16.38
C LYS A 124 8.95 -7.01 15.85
N LEU A 125 9.33 -8.23 16.23
CA LEU A 125 10.55 -8.86 15.72
C LEU A 125 10.48 -9.09 14.22
N LEU A 126 9.35 -9.56 13.70
CA LEU A 126 9.15 -9.76 12.26
C LEU A 126 9.24 -8.43 11.50
N LEU A 127 8.53 -7.39 11.95
CA LEU A 127 8.56 -6.06 11.32
C LEU A 127 9.96 -5.45 11.31
N ASN A 128 10.74 -5.65 12.37
CA ASN A 128 12.12 -5.18 12.46
C ASN A 128 13.04 -5.86 11.43
N ASN A 129 12.74 -7.11 11.06
CA ASN A 129 13.51 -7.88 10.06
C ASN A 129 12.92 -7.78 8.64
N ILE A 130 11.86 -7.00 8.42
CA ILE A 130 11.40 -6.65 7.07
C ILE A 130 12.12 -5.38 6.66
N GLU A 131 12.92 -5.50 5.59
CA GLU A 131 13.57 -4.38 4.94
C GLU A 131 12.64 -3.74 3.91
N VAL A 132 12.63 -2.41 3.90
CA VAL A 132 11.94 -1.60 2.90
C VAL A 132 12.95 -0.54 2.47
N THR A 133 13.16 -0.44 1.18
CA THR A 133 14.13 0.44 0.54
C THR A 133 13.44 1.68 -0.02
N ASP A 134 14.22 2.67 -0.43
CA ASP A 134 13.69 3.84 -1.12
C ASP A 134 13.12 3.46 -2.51
N SER A 135 13.61 2.38 -3.11
CA SER A 135 13.04 1.84 -4.36
C SER A 135 11.62 1.33 -4.14
N ASP A 136 11.34 0.65 -3.02
CA ASP A 136 9.99 0.18 -2.69
C ASP A 136 9.03 1.37 -2.48
N LEU A 137 9.54 2.46 -1.90
CA LEU A 137 8.78 3.71 -1.74
C LEU A 137 8.49 4.40 -3.09
N ARG A 138 9.47 4.44 -4.01
CA ARG A 138 9.25 4.94 -5.39
C ARG A 138 8.18 4.11 -6.10
N GLN A 139 8.28 2.79 -6.02
CA GLN A 139 7.30 1.88 -6.61
C GLN A 139 5.90 2.11 -6.03
N LEU A 140 5.78 2.36 -4.72
CA LEU A 140 4.50 2.71 -4.09
C LEU A 140 3.91 4.03 -4.64
N ALA A 141 4.74 5.08 -4.79
CA ALA A 141 4.33 6.34 -5.39
C ALA A 141 3.86 6.16 -6.84
N GLU A 142 4.61 5.41 -7.65
CA GLU A 142 4.26 5.09 -9.03
C GLU A 142 2.95 4.30 -9.12
N GLN A 143 2.78 3.28 -8.28
CA GLN A 143 1.56 2.47 -8.25
C GLN A 143 0.33 3.33 -7.90
N ARG A 144 0.46 4.26 -6.95
CA ARG A 144 -0.60 5.22 -6.64
C ARG A 144 -0.97 6.07 -7.86
N ALA A 145 0.02 6.64 -8.54
CA ALA A 145 -0.22 7.46 -9.73
C ALA A 145 -0.86 6.66 -10.87
N GLN A 146 -0.42 5.41 -11.08
CA GLN A 146 -0.98 4.51 -12.10
C GLN A 146 -2.45 4.16 -11.80
N ASN A 147 -2.75 3.73 -10.58
CA ASN A 147 -4.12 3.38 -10.20
C ASN A 147 -5.08 4.57 -10.43
N VAL A 148 -4.62 5.79 -10.17
CA VAL A 148 -5.40 7.02 -10.40
C VAL A 148 -5.59 7.29 -11.87
N LYS A 149 -4.52 7.18 -12.67
CA LYS A 149 -4.58 7.33 -14.12
C LYS A 149 -5.56 6.33 -14.73
N GLU A 150 -5.46 5.06 -14.38
CA GLU A 150 -6.37 4.02 -14.87
C GLU A 150 -7.84 4.37 -14.57
N LEU A 151 -8.13 4.81 -13.34
CA LEU A 151 -9.48 5.17 -12.95
C LEU A 151 -10.01 6.44 -13.67
N LEU A 152 -9.15 7.41 -13.98
CA LEU A 152 -9.51 8.57 -14.80
C LEU A 152 -9.91 8.17 -16.23
N LEU A 153 -9.31 7.10 -16.76
CA LEU A 153 -9.54 6.62 -18.13
C LEU A 153 -10.72 5.63 -18.24
N GLN A 154 -11.13 4.98 -17.15
CA GLN A 154 -12.21 3.96 -17.16
C GLN A 154 -13.57 4.43 -17.71
N PRO A 155 -14.00 5.70 -17.61
CA PRO A 155 -15.20 6.17 -18.30
C PRO A 155 -15.07 6.24 -19.83
N GLY A 156 -13.86 6.05 -20.40
CA GLY A 156 -13.55 6.17 -21.83
C GLY A 156 -13.63 7.60 -22.39
N ASN A 157 -14.08 8.56 -21.59
CA ASN A 157 -14.36 9.94 -22.00
C ASN A 157 -13.13 10.86 -21.93
N VAL A 158 -12.02 10.41 -21.35
CA VAL A 158 -10.77 11.17 -21.27
C VAL A 158 -9.71 10.45 -22.09
N ASP A 159 -9.15 11.14 -23.07
CA ASP A 159 -8.07 10.60 -23.91
C ASP A 159 -6.79 10.38 -23.08
N ALA A 160 -6.17 9.21 -23.23
CA ALA A 160 -4.94 8.85 -22.50
C ALA A 160 -3.77 9.81 -22.79
N SER A 161 -3.73 10.43 -23.97
CA SER A 161 -2.76 11.47 -24.35
C SER A 161 -2.93 12.79 -23.59
N ARG A 162 -3.95 12.90 -22.72
CA ARG A 162 -4.19 14.09 -21.88
C ARG A 162 -3.80 13.88 -20.42
N VAL A 163 -3.48 12.64 -20.02
CA VAL A 163 -3.19 12.28 -18.63
C VAL A 163 -1.77 11.72 -18.53
N PHE A 164 -0.89 12.48 -17.88
CA PHE A 164 0.54 12.20 -17.80
C PHE A 164 0.93 11.88 -16.36
N ILE A 165 1.68 10.80 -16.16
CA ILE A 165 2.36 10.56 -14.88
C ILE A 165 3.73 11.21 -14.99
N VAL A 166 4.04 12.04 -14.00
CA VAL A 166 5.30 12.77 -13.91
C VAL A 166 6.03 12.28 -12.67
N GLU A 167 7.29 11.89 -12.83
CA GLU A 167 8.13 11.53 -11.69
C GLU A 167 8.47 12.81 -10.90
N PRO A 168 8.14 12.87 -9.60
CA PRO A 168 8.47 14.03 -8.79
C PRO A 168 9.98 14.07 -8.50
N LYS A 169 10.52 15.29 -8.33
CA LYS A 169 11.94 15.47 -7.97
C LYS A 169 12.28 14.92 -6.59
N THR A 170 11.28 14.78 -5.72
CA THR A 170 11.39 14.30 -4.34
C THR A 170 10.32 13.25 -4.07
N LEU A 171 10.62 12.31 -3.18
CA LEU A 171 9.66 11.28 -2.76
C LEU A 171 8.47 11.85 -1.98
N SER A 172 8.67 12.94 -1.26
CA SER A 172 7.64 13.61 -0.49
C SER A 172 7.20 14.91 -1.15
N PRO A 173 5.92 15.29 -1.02
CA PRO A 173 5.43 16.53 -1.56
C PRO A 173 5.70 17.69 -0.60
N GLU A 174 5.45 18.92 -1.05
CA GLU A 174 5.39 20.07 -0.16
C GLU A 174 4.37 19.87 0.97
N LYS A 175 4.71 20.32 2.18
CA LYS A 175 3.82 20.20 3.33
C LYS A 175 2.58 21.04 3.12
N LYS A 176 1.41 20.44 3.33
CA LYS A 176 0.12 21.12 3.44
C LYS A 176 -0.51 20.76 4.78
N GLU A 177 -1.07 21.76 5.47
CA GLU A 177 -1.70 21.56 6.77
C GLU A 177 -2.87 20.58 6.66
N LYS A 178 -2.92 19.61 7.60
CA LYS A 178 -3.94 18.55 7.65
C LYS A 178 -4.06 17.66 6.40
N VAL A 179 -3.01 17.58 5.58
CA VAL A 179 -2.97 16.67 4.42
C VAL A 179 -1.76 15.74 4.53
N LYS A 180 -1.97 14.44 4.38
CA LYS A 180 -0.92 13.41 4.37
C LYS A 180 0.07 13.63 3.22
N TYR A 181 1.30 13.13 3.38
CA TYR A 181 2.28 13.07 2.29
C TYR A 181 2.04 11.88 1.36
N SER A 182 1.45 10.80 1.88
CA SER A 182 0.98 9.64 1.11
C SER A 182 -0.20 10.04 0.23
N ARG A 183 0.09 10.68 -0.89
CA ARG A 183 -0.91 11.28 -1.76
C ARG A 183 -0.46 11.30 -3.20
N VAL A 184 -1.41 11.55 -4.08
CA VAL A 184 -1.17 11.90 -5.49
C VAL A 184 -1.60 13.36 -5.66
N ASN A 185 -0.74 14.19 -6.26
CA ASN A 185 -1.09 15.56 -6.63
C ASN A 185 -1.51 15.63 -8.10
N PHE A 186 -2.35 16.62 -8.40
CA PHE A 186 -2.83 16.93 -9.73
C PHE A 186 -2.38 18.32 -10.16
N LYS A 187 -1.93 18.46 -11.39
CA LYS A 187 -1.61 19.75 -11.99
C LYS A 187 -2.24 19.86 -13.37
N LEU A 188 -3.18 20.79 -13.50
CA LEU A 188 -3.81 21.12 -14.78
C LEU A 188 -2.88 22.00 -15.61
N LYS A 189 -2.91 21.81 -16.93
CA LYS A 189 -2.22 22.61 -17.93
C LYS A 189 -3.13 22.92 -19.10
#